data_AF-A0A2D9Y0H2-F1
#
_entry.id   AF-A0A2D9Y0H2-F1
#
_cell.length_a   1.000
_cell.length_b   1.000
_cell.length_c   1.000
_cell.angle_alpha   90.00
_cell.angle_beta   90.00
_cell.angle_gamma   90.00
#
_symmetry.space_group_name_H-M   'P 1'
#
loop_
_entity.id
_entity.type
_entity.pdbx_description
1 polymer ?
#
loop_
_entity_poly.entity_id
_entity_poly.type
_entity_poly.pdbx_seq_one_letter_code
_entity_poly.pdbx_strand_id
1 'polypeptide(L)'
;MQKPKIKLEPQVVQRIMDRAIEINKGCAEKCRDFQVMLSRKQEKTLILRWTTIDISDIERPLQCYRYECFEMDGTPQLCSIHYANQEEANDFFWSLEPLYQQEYAIDHKL
;
A
#
# COMPACT_ATOMS: atom_id res chain seq x y z
N MET A 1 4.67 -16.86 -19.75
CA MET A 1 4.43 -17.77 -18.61
C MET A 1 3.67 -17.00 -17.54
N GLN A 2 2.43 -17.39 -17.22
CA GLN A 2 1.67 -16.78 -16.13
C GLN A 2 2.23 -17.33 -14.80
N LYS A 3 2.88 -16.48 -14.00
CA LYS A 3 3.29 -16.84 -12.64
C LYS A 3 2.03 -17.06 -11.79
N PRO A 4 2.03 -18.02 -10.85
CA PRO A 4 0.88 -18.24 -9.96
C PRO A 4 0.61 -16.95 -9.17
N LYS A 5 -0.64 -16.48 -9.21
CA LYS A 5 -1.10 -15.32 -8.45
C LYS A 5 -0.89 -15.66 -6.96
N ILE A 6 0.01 -14.95 -6.28
CA ILE A 6 0.28 -15.17 -4.86
C ILE A 6 -1.03 -15.00 -4.10
N LYS A 7 -1.49 -16.09 -3.47
CA LYS A 7 -2.71 -16.08 -2.68
C LYS A 7 -2.31 -15.87 -1.23
N LEU A 8 -2.56 -14.66 -0.72
CA LEU A 8 -2.32 -14.34 0.68
C LEU A 8 -3.33 -15.07 1.57
N GLU A 9 -2.87 -15.48 2.74
CA GLU A 9 -3.78 -15.97 3.77
C GLU A 9 -4.69 -14.83 4.24
N PRO A 10 -5.98 -15.08 4.48
CA PRO A 10 -6.91 -14.03 4.91
C PRO A 10 -6.44 -13.27 6.16
N GLN A 11 -5.78 -13.96 7.10
CA GLN A 11 -5.24 -13.36 8.32
C GLN A 11 -4.13 -12.33 8.03
N VAL A 12 -3.31 -12.54 7.00
CA VAL A 12 -2.25 -11.61 6.60
C VAL A 12 -2.89 -10.35 6.02
N VAL A 13 -3.88 -10.50 5.14
CA VAL A 13 -4.63 -9.38 4.59
C VAL A 13 -5.31 -8.58 5.70
N GLN A 14 -5.95 -9.26 6.65
CA GLN A 14 -6.63 -8.61 7.78
C GLN A 14 -5.65 -7.77 8.60
N ARG A 15 -4.48 -8.30 8.95
CA ARG A 15 -3.46 -7.54 9.71
C ARG A 15 -3.02 -6.26 9.00
N ILE A 16 -2.75 -6.37 7.69
CA ILE A 16 -2.32 -5.20 6.90
C ILE A 16 -3.47 -4.18 6.77
N MET A 17 -4.73 -4.63 6.68
CA MET A 17 -5.87 -3.72 6.63
C MET A 17 -6.25 -3.13 7.98
N ASP A 18 -6.05 -3.83 9.09
CA ASP A 18 -6.15 -3.25 10.43
C ASP A 18 -5.16 -2.08 10.55
N ARG A 19 -3.94 -2.24 10.01
CA ARG A 19 -2.96 -1.17 9.91
C ARG A 19 -3.42 -0.02 9.01
N ALA A 20 -4.06 -0.30 7.88
CA ALA A 20 -4.68 0.73 7.03
C ALA A 20 -5.75 1.55 7.78
N ILE A 21 -6.57 0.89 8.61
CA ILE A 21 -7.59 1.54 9.45
C ILE A 21 -6.92 2.47 10.48
N GLU A 22 -5.84 2.03 11.13
CA GLU A 22 -5.06 2.86 12.05
C GLU A 22 -4.49 4.11 11.36
N ILE A 23 -3.88 3.94 10.19
CA ILE A 23 -3.33 5.04 9.38
C ILE A 23 -4.45 6.03 9.06
N ASN A 24 -5.59 5.54 8.57
CA ASN A 24 -6.72 6.40 8.21
C ASN A 24 -7.26 7.19 9.41
N LYS A 25 -7.32 6.58 10.61
CA LYS A 25 -7.74 7.25 11.86
C LYS A 25 -6.78 8.37 12.28
N GLY A 26 -5.49 8.24 12.00
CA GLY A 26 -4.45 9.24 12.31
C GLY A 26 -4.18 10.26 11.21
N CYS A 27 -4.82 10.12 10.04
CA CYS A 27 -4.53 10.93 8.85
C CYS A 27 -5.37 12.22 8.88
N ALA A 28 -4.72 13.38 9.02
CA ALA A 28 -5.38 14.67 8.86
C ALA A 28 -5.78 14.93 7.40
N GLU A 29 -4.99 14.39 6.48
CA GLU A 29 -5.30 14.33 5.04
C GLU A 29 -6.35 13.24 4.78
N LYS A 30 -7.11 13.34 3.68
CA LYS A 30 -8.06 12.28 3.33
C LYS A 30 -7.30 11.08 2.76
N CYS A 31 -6.87 10.15 3.62
CA CYS A 31 -6.26 8.88 3.24
C CYS A 31 -7.30 7.95 2.56
N ARG A 32 -7.02 7.42 1.36
CA ARG A 32 -7.93 6.58 0.55
C ARG A 32 -7.19 5.50 -0.23
N ASP A 33 -7.95 4.64 -0.90
CA ASP A 33 -7.44 3.65 -1.88
C ASP A 33 -6.35 2.71 -1.34
N PHE A 34 -6.56 2.19 -0.13
CA PHE A 34 -5.64 1.22 0.47
C PHE A 34 -5.58 -0.09 -0.33
N GLN A 35 -4.37 -0.50 -0.70
CA GLN A 35 -4.12 -1.69 -1.51
C GLN A 35 -2.91 -2.45 -0.98
N VAL A 36 -3.03 -3.77 -0.89
CA VAL A 36 -1.89 -4.66 -0.65
C VAL A 36 -1.34 -5.07 -2.00
N MET A 37 -0.08 -4.74 -2.23
CA MET A 37 0.65 -4.95 -3.46
C MET A 37 1.88 -5.81 -3.22
N LEU A 38 2.40 -6.36 -4.30
CA LEU A 38 3.69 -7.04 -4.35
C LEU A 38 4.53 -6.39 -5.43
N SER A 39 5.83 -6.20 -5.19
CA SER A 39 6.76 -5.85 -6.27
C SER A 39 7.31 -7.12 -6.89
N ARG A 40 7.27 -7.24 -8.22
CA ARG A 40 7.99 -8.32 -8.93
C ARG A 40 9.51 -8.28 -8.72
N LYS A 41 10.06 -7.15 -8.28
CA LYS A 41 11.48 -7.00 -7.93
C LYS A 41 11.77 -7.42 -6.48
N GLN A 42 10.76 -7.43 -5.60
CA GLN A 42 10.88 -7.82 -4.20
C GLN A 42 9.74 -8.78 -3.81
N GLU A 43 9.85 -10.04 -4.27
CA GLU A 43 8.81 -11.06 -4.10
C GLU A 43 8.59 -11.51 -2.64
N LYS A 44 9.39 -11.00 -1.69
CA LYS A 44 9.32 -11.34 -0.25
C LYS A 44 8.76 -10.20 0.61
N THR A 45 8.32 -9.11 -0.01
CA THR A 45 7.84 -7.93 0.70
C THR A 45 6.47 -7.54 0.19
N LEU A 46 5.51 -7.47 1.10
CA LEU A 46 4.19 -6.93 0.84
C LEU A 46 4.23 -5.42 1.04
N ILE A 47 3.49 -4.70 0.20
CA ILE A 47 3.47 -3.24 0.20
C ILE A 47 2.04 -2.79 0.37
N LEU A 48 1.74 -2.11 1.48
CA LEU A 48 0.52 -1.35 1.61
C LEU A 48 0.71 -0.01 0.91
N ARG A 49 -0.08 0.26 -0.14
CA ARG A 49 -0.13 1.55 -0.83
C ARG A 49 -1.44 2.24 -0.50
N TRP A 50 -1.41 3.56 -0.31
CA TRP A 50 -2.61 4.39 -0.23
C TRP A 50 -2.37 5.76 -0.85
N THR A 51 -3.44 6.46 -1.16
CA THR A 51 -3.42 7.85 -1.62
C THR A 51 -3.72 8.77 -0.46
N THR A 52 -3.03 9.91 -0.39
CA THR A 52 -3.44 11.04 0.43
C THR A 52 -3.75 12.21 -0.47
N ILE A 53 -4.80 12.95 -0.14
CA ILE A 53 -5.18 14.17 -0.83
C ILE A 53 -5.05 15.30 0.17
N ASP A 54 -4.05 16.15 -0.04
CA ASP A 54 -3.93 17.43 0.63
C ASP A 54 -4.78 18.46 -0.10
N ILE A 55 -5.75 19.03 0.62
CA ILE A 55 -6.67 20.06 0.13
C ILE A 55 -6.46 21.40 0.83
N SER A 56 -5.31 21.59 1.48
CA SER A 56 -4.96 22.86 2.14
C SER A 56 -4.97 24.02 1.14
N ASP A 57 -4.64 23.77 -0.12
CA ASP A 57 -4.94 24.64 -1.27
C ASP A 57 -6.03 24.00 -2.13
N ILE A 58 -7.24 24.55 -2.07
CA ILE A 58 -8.42 24.03 -2.77
C ILE A 58 -8.27 24.14 -4.30
N GLU A 59 -7.54 25.15 -4.79
CA GLU A 59 -7.30 25.34 -6.22
C GLU A 59 -6.23 24.38 -6.76
N ARG A 60 -5.42 23.81 -5.86
CA ARG A 60 -4.29 22.92 -6.19
C ARG A 60 -4.22 21.73 -5.24
N PRO A 61 -5.22 20.82 -5.27
CA PRO A 61 -5.17 19.63 -4.46
C PRO A 61 -3.96 18.78 -4.84
N LEU A 62 -3.15 18.39 -3.85
CA LEU A 62 -1.98 17.54 -4.04
C LEU A 62 -2.34 16.11 -3.69
N GLN A 63 -2.32 15.22 -4.68
CA GLN A 63 -2.46 13.80 -4.47
C GLN A 63 -1.09 13.14 -4.36
N CYS A 64 -0.84 12.50 -3.23
CA CYS A 64 0.42 11.79 -2.94
C CYS A 64 0.16 10.30 -2.79
N TYR A 65 1.04 9.46 -3.33
CA TYR A 65 1.08 8.04 -2.98
C TYR A 65 1.98 7.83 -1.77
N ARG A 66 1.50 7.00 -0.84
CA ARG A 66 2.22 6.59 0.37
C ARG A 66 2.32 5.07 0.40
N TYR A 67 3.36 4.59 1.07
CA TYR A 67 3.74 3.18 1.10
C TYR A 67 4.24 2.77 2.49
N GLU A 68 3.90 1.55 2.91
CA GLU A 68 4.45 0.89 4.10
C GLU A 68 4.71 -0.58 3.74
N CYS A 69 5.83 -1.14 4.20
CA CYS A 69 6.22 -2.52 3.88
C CYS A 69 5.89 -3.49 5.01
N PHE A 70 5.65 -4.73 4.61
CA PHE A 70 5.38 -5.85 5.49
C PHE A 70 6.12 -7.10 5.00
N GLU A 71 6.48 -7.98 5.94
CA GLU A 71 6.86 -9.35 5.64
C GLU A 71 5.66 -10.09 5.01
N MET A 72 5.93 -11.24 4.37
CA MET A 72 4.89 -12.08 3.78
C MET A 72 3.83 -12.59 4.78
N ASP A 73 4.13 -12.54 6.07
CA ASP A 73 3.21 -12.90 7.17
C ASP A 73 2.42 -11.70 7.74
N GLY A 74 2.60 -10.50 7.16
CA GLY A 74 1.94 -9.26 7.57
C GLY A 74 2.62 -8.52 8.72
N THR A 75 3.83 -8.92 9.13
CA THR A 75 4.61 -8.18 10.13
C THR A 75 5.13 -6.87 9.54
N PRO A 76 4.88 -5.70 10.15
CA PRO A 76 5.41 -4.43 9.65
C PRO A 76 6.94 -4.43 9.60
N GLN A 77 7.49 -3.89 8.53
CA GLN A 77 8.92 -3.68 8.38
C GLN A 77 9.24 -2.19 8.31
N LEU A 78 10.34 -1.79 8.97
CA LEU A 78 10.99 -0.52 8.70
C LEU A 78 11.75 -0.61 7.38
N CYS A 79 11.03 -0.52 6.26
CA CYS A 79 11.64 -0.36 4.95
C CYS A 79 11.77 1.14 4.64
N SER A 80 12.92 1.55 4.12
CA SER A 80 13.00 2.78 3.32
C SER A 80 13.24 2.37 1.89
N ILE A 81 12.30 2.68 1.01
CA ILE A 81 12.51 2.43 -0.42
C ILE A 81 13.33 3.60 -0.97
N HIS A 82 14.62 3.37 -1.14
CA HIS A 82 15.53 4.33 -1.74
C HIS A 82 15.71 4.02 -3.23
N TYR A 83 15.70 5.06 -4.06
CA TYR A 83 15.97 4.94 -5.48
C TYR A 83 17.18 5.81 -5.81
N ALA A 84 18.16 5.25 -6.52
CA ALA A 84 19.34 5.98 -6.94
C ALA A 84 19.01 7.00 -8.05
N ASN A 85 17.96 6.76 -8.83
CA ASN A 85 17.49 7.63 -9.90
C ASN A 85 16.01 7.42 -10.24
N GLN A 86 15.48 8.26 -11.13
CA GLN A 86 14.07 8.21 -11.55
C GLN A 86 13.71 6.93 -12.31
N GLU A 87 14.64 6.37 -13.09
CA GLU A 87 14.41 5.12 -13.83
C GLU A 87 14.15 3.95 -12.88
N GLU A 88 14.98 3.82 -11.84
CA GLU A 88 14.83 2.80 -10.80
C GLU A 88 13.54 2.98 -9.99
N ALA A 89 13.16 4.23 -9.69
CA ALA A 89 11.89 4.54 -9.05
C ALA A 89 10.69 4.11 -9.91
N ASN A 90 10.69 4.51 -11.18
CA ASN A 90 9.65 4.14 -12.13
C ASN A 90 9.54 2.62 -12.24
N ASP A 91 10.66 1.95 -12.42
CA ASP A 91 10.73 0.49 -12.51
C ASP A 91 10.11 -0.21 -11.31
N PHE A 92 10.35 0.30 -10.10
CA PHE A 92 9.70 -0.22 -8.91
C PHE A 92 8.18 -0.02 -9.00
N PHE A 93 7.71 1.18 -9.31
CA PHE A 93 6.27 1.46 -9.41
C PHE A 93 5.58 0.63 -10.49
N TRP A 94 6.22 0.45 -11.65
CA TRP A 94 5.71 -0.41 -12.74
C TRP A 94 5.72 -1.89 -12.39
N SER A 95 6.57 -2.31 -11.44
CA SER A 95 6.62 -3.69 -10.96
C SER A 95 5.54 -4.03 -9.92
N LEU A 96 4.81 -3.02 -9.40
CA LEU A 96 3.80 -3.23 -8.36
C LEU A 96 2.55 -3.87 -8.94
N GLU A 97 2.18 -5.01 -8.37
CA GLU A 97 0.99 -5.76 -8.72
C GLU A 97 0.03 -5.80 -7.53
N PRO A 98 -1.25 -5.41 -7.71
CA PRO A 98 -2.23 -5.50 -6.65
C PRO A 98 -2.54 -6.97 -6.34
N LEU A 99 -2.32 -7.38 -5.09
CA LEU A 99 -2.73 -8.69 -4.58
C LEU A 99 -4.12 -8.62 -3.95
N TYR A 100 -4.43 -7.51 -3.30
CA TYR A 100 -5.73 -7.25 -2.70
C TYR A 100 -6.03 -5.75 -2.76
N GLN A 101 -7.24 -5.41 -3.20
CA GLN A 101 -7.75 -4.05 -3.24
C GLN A 101 -8.97 -3.98 -2.35
N GLN A 102 -8.93 -3.11 -1.34
CA GLN A 102 -10.10 -2.84 -0.54
C GLN A 102 -10.92 -1.75 -1.23
N GLU A 103 -12.13 -2.07 -1.67
CA GLU A 103 -13.00 -1.09 -2.35
C GLU A 103 -13.54 -0.03 -1.37
N TYR A 104 -13.61 -0.34 -0.08
CA TYR A 104 -14.03 0.61 0.97
C TYR A 104 -13.37 0.30 2.31
N ALA A 105 -12.79 1.32 2.97
CA ALA A 105 -12.32 1.25 4.36
C ALA A 105 -13.51 1.23 5.34
N ILE A 106 -14.31 0.16 5.32
CA ILE A 106 -15.42 -0.03 6.25
C ILE A 106 -14.93 -0.95 7.37
N ASP A 107 -15.01 -0.45 8.60
CA ASP A 107 -14.87 -1.25 9.82
C ASP A 107 -16.03 -2.26 9.82
N HIS A 108 -15.80 -3.51 9.44
CA HIS A 108 -16.82 -4.55 9.43
C HIS A 108 -17.18 -5.07 10.83
N LYS A 109 -16.75 -4.38 11.90
CA LYS A 109 -17.23 -4.62 13.26
C LYS A 109 -18.57 -3.90 13.48
N LEU A 110 -19.63 -4.45 12.92
CA LEU A 110 -21.02 -4.20 13.34
C LEU A 110 -21.60 -5.48 13.93
#